data_AF-A0A0V1MPC9-F1
#
_entry.id   AF-A0A0V1MPC9-F1
#
_cell.length_a   1.000
_cell.length_b   1.000
_cell.length_c   1.000
_cell.angle_alpha   90.00
_cell.angle_beta   90.00
_cell.angle_gamma   90.00
#
_symmetry.space_group_name_H-M   'P 1'
#
loop_
_entity.id
_entity.type
_entity.pdbx_description
1 polymer ?
#
loop_
_entity_poly.entity_id
_entity_poly.type
_entity_poly.pdbx_seq_one_letter_code
_entity_poly.pdbx_strand_id
1 'polypeptide(L)'
;MRYLAKPVYSDTGHLLDGGVDLNLEGGISEYCKDAIILSFILQLLSLIHAYFWALYLLCPCFIIYKLWKFIKFRKKMNNGTVNHLLCCNCIEPIMTVSFECTECTDLVLCGLCFCCGAELGQHKRVHGYRVHNIGGPCAFPNEFDAQTEAWTTREEFRMLDMIERYNLGDWEEVQKAVNPSRSPEEIQLHYEKCYLNGRLGLEILGNVQYPKLTDHTSNIEIDETLSAEVKESLSKINPNELRLLAYMPDRDDYEKEYLNEAESIIANLIFVPDCSELDKEVILCAINMYIAQLRERCRAKSISRDYDLVAQFFKDQKIAGNTNPWKYSPYDIRRMKEERELKESLKSFCQFLAAEDFVTLVKNLLRERAVKTRISDLQEYIKNGVTTLKGKKEFDYKGTPIRKRKWKRIRFSTKSKKLARPWLDCGHQQVHNKLT
;
A
#
# COMPACT_ATOMS: atom_id res chain seq x y z
N MET A 1 -34.76 5.78 -52.59
CA MET A 1 -35.13 4.34 -52.50
C MET A 1 -35.04 3.60 -53.84
N ARG A 2 -35.56 4.12 -54.96
CA ARG A 2 -35.42 3.46 -56.29
C ARG A 2 -33.99 3.20 -56.77
N TYR A 3 -33.00 3.92 -56.23
CA TYR A 3 -31.58 3.73 -56.57
C TYR A 3 -30.85 2.69 -55.71
N LEU A 4 -31.37 2.35 -54.52
CA LEU A 4 -30.68 1.45 -53.56
C LEU A 4 -30.89 -0.04 -53.85
N ALA A 5 -32.01 -0.38 -54.50
CA ALA A 5 -32.42 -1.76 -54.76
C ALA A 5 -32.50 -2.09 -56.26
N LYS A 6 -32.00 -1.19 -57.13
CA LYS A 6 -32.00 -1.43 -58.57
C LYS A 6 -30.68 -2.09 -58.96
N PRO A 7 -30.72 -3.30 -59.56
CA PRO A 7 -29.52 -3.89 -60.08
C PRO A 7 -28.98 -3.07 -61.25
N VAL A 8 -27.68 -2.77 -61.23
CA VAL A 8 -26.97 -2.09 -62.31
C VAL A 8 -26.26 -3.14 -63.13
N TYR A 9 -26.47 -3.13 -64.44
CA TYR A 9 -25.83 -4.05 -65.38
C TYR A 9 -24.86 -3.27 -66.28
N SER A 10 -23.80 -3.94 -66.71
CA SER A 10 -22.90 -3.46 -67.77
C SER A 10 -23.59 -3.49 -69.13
N ASP A 11 -23.06 -2.75 -70.10
CA ASP A 11 -23.55 -2.74 -71.50
C ASP A 11 -23.47 -4.14 -72.16
N THR A 12 -22.67 -5.05 -71.61
CA THR A 12 -22.55 -6.46 -72.02
C THR A 12 -23.54 -7.40 -71.32
N GLY A 13 -24.44 -6.89 -70.46
CA GLY A 13 -25.46 -7.68 -69.76
C GLY A 13 -24.99 -8.36 -68.46
N HIS A 14 -23.73 -8.19 -68.05
CA HIS A 14 -23.25 -8.69 -66.76
C HIS A 14 -23.70 -7.79 -65.61
N LEU A 15 -24.19 -8.38 -64.52
CA LEU A 15 -24.59 -7.68 -63.29
C LEU A 15 -23.37 -7.05 -62.62
N LEU A 16 -23.37 -5.72 -62.48
CA LEU A 16 -22.31 -4.92 -61.84
C LEU A 16 -22.62 -4.64 -60.37
N ASP A 17 -23.89 -4.39 -60.04
CA ASP A 17 -24.35 -4.13 -58.67
C ASP A 17 -25.72 -4.79 -58.50
N GLY A 18 -25.90 -5.62 -57.47
CA GLY A 18 -27.16 -6.32 -57.17
C GLY A 18 -28.16 -5.47 -56.37
N GLY A 19 -27.74 -4.30 -55.88
CA GLY A 19 -28.47 -3.52 -54.89
C GLY A 19 -28.13 -3.93 -53.46
N VAL A 20 -28.47 -3.07 -52.50
CA VAL A 20 -28.16 -3.24 -51.07
C VAL A 20 -29.17 -4.17 -50.42
N ASP A 21 -28.70 -5.30 -49.87
CA ASP A 21 -29.53 -6.21 -49.08
C ASP A 21 -29.84 -5.59 -47.70
N LEU A 22 -31.13 -5.41 -47.41
CA LEU A 22 -31.63 -4.82 -46.16
C LEU A 22 -31.71 -5.84 -45.01
N ASN A 23 -31.47 -7.12 -45.28
CA ASN A 23 -31.42 -8.17 -44.25
C ASN A 23 -30.00 -8.47 -43.76
N LEU A 24 -28.98 -7.80 -44.27
CA LEU A 24 -27.60 -7.96 -43.81
C LEU A 24 -27.47 -7.44 -42.37
N GLU A 25 -26.95 -8.27 -41.46
CA GLU A 25 -26.63 -7.88 -40.09
C GLU A 25 -25.26 -7.18 -40.04
N GLY A 26 -25.26 -5.89 -39.70
CA GLY A 26 -24.07 -5.05 -39.62
C GLY A 26 -23.74 -4.28 -40.91
N GLY A 27 -23.22 -3.06 -40.73
CA GLY A 27 -22.76 -2.18 -41.82
C GLY A 27 -23.74 -1.06 -42.18
N ILE A 28 -23.58 -0.47 -43.37
CA ILE A 28 -24.39 0.68 -43.83
C ILE A 28 -25.86 0.26 -44.08
N SER A 29 -26.09 -0.99 -44.45
CA SER A 29 -27.41 -1.58 -44.68
C SER A 29 -28.30 -1.56 -43.44
N GLU A 30 -27.74 -1.84 -42.25
CA GLU A 30 -28.46 -1.79 -40.98
C GLU A 30 -28.96 -0.37 -40.67
N TYR A 31 -28.11 0.64 -40.85
CA TYR A 31 -28.50 2.03 -40.66
C TYR A 31 -29.57 2.48 -41.67
N CYS A 32 -29.52 1.98 -42.90
CA CYS A 32 -30.59 2.21 -43.87
C CYS A 32 -31.91 1.57 -43.43
N LYS A 33 -31.87 0.34 -42.90
CA LYS A 33 -33.04 -0.34 -42.33
C LYS A 33 -33.65 0.43 -41.16
N ASP A 34 -32.82 0.88 -40.22
CA ASP A 34 -33.26 1.69 -39.07
C ASP A 34 -33.87 3.02 -39.50
N ALA A 35 -33.28 3.69 -40.50
CA ALA A 35 -33.84 4.93 -41.04
C ALA A 35 -35.20 4.71 -41.72
N ILE A 36 -35.41 3.57 -42.38
CA ILE A 36 -36.69 3.21 -43.00
C ILE A 36 -37.74 2.95 -41.94
N ILE A 37 -37.42 2.16 -40.91
CA ILE A 37 -38.32 1.85 -39.79
C ILE A 37 -38.70 3.12 -39.04
N LEU A 38 -37.71 3.97 -38.72
CA LEU A 38 -37.95 5.25 -38.08
C LEU A 38 -38.85 6.16 -38.94
N SER A 39 -38.59 6.25 -40.24
CA SER A 39 -39.41 7.05 -41.16
C SER A 39 -40.85 6.56 -41.20
N PHE A 40 -41.07 5.24 -41.22
CA PHE A 40 -42.40 4.65 -41.20
C PHE A 40 -43.16 4.93 -39.89
N ILE A 41 -42.51 4.74 -38.75
CA ILE A 41 -43.09 5.02 -37.42
C ILE A 41 -43.45 6.50 -37.29
N LEU A 42 -42.58 7.40 -37.73
CA LEU A 42 -42.82 8.84 -37.68
C LEU A 42 -43.94 9.28 -38.62
N GLN A 43 -44.06 8.67 -39.80
CA GLN A 43 -45.17 8.92 -40.71
C GLN A 43 -46.51 8.61 -40.03
N LEU A 44 -46.59 7.48 -39.31
CA LEU A 44 -47.81 7.09 -38.58
C LEU A 44 -48.10 8.02 -37.39
N LEU A 45 -47.08 8.37 -36.60
CA LEU A 45 -47.24 9.26 -35.44
C LEU A 45 -47.57 10.71 -35.85
N SER A 46 -47.12 11.15 -37.04
CA SER A 46 -47.40 12.48 -37.55
C SER A 46 -48.88 12.75 -37.81
N LEU A 47 -49.70 11.70 -37.97
CA LEU A 47 -51.16 11.80 -38.10
C LEU A 47 -51.83 12.20 -36.78
N ILE A 48 -51.18 11.95 -35.64
CA ILE A 48 -51.68 12.27 -34.30
C ILE A 48 -51.23 13.67 -33.89
N HIS A 49 -49.97 14.03 -34.13
CA HIS A 49 -49.47 15.38 -33.80
C HIS A 49 -48.25 15.78 -34.65
N ALA A 50 -48.21 17.04 -35.08
CA ALA A 50 -47.10 17.58 -35.88
C ALA A 50 -45.73 17.64 -35.14
N TYR A 51 -45.70 17.58 -33.79
CA TYR A 51 -44.45 17.62 -33.03
C TYR A 51 -43.60 16.36 -33.20
N PHE A 52 -44.20 15.23 -33.63
CA PHE A 52 -43.45 13.99 -33.82
C PHE A 52 -42.41 14.10 -34.95
N TRP A 53 -42.54 15.05 -35.88
CA TRP A 53 -41.48 15.36 -36.85
C TRP A 53 -40.16 15.78 -36.20
N ALA A 54 -40.19 16.32 -34.97
CA ALA A 54 -38.98 16.67 -34.22
C ALA A 54 -38.10 15.46 -33.88
N LEU A 55 -38.66 14.25 -33.82
CA LEU A 55 -37.88 13.02 -33.62
C LEU A 55 -36.93 12.71 -34.79
N TYR A 56 -37.16 13.30 -35.97
CA TYR A 56 -36.23 13.18 -37.10
C TYR A 56 -34.87 13.86 -36.80
N LEU A 57 -34.80 14.76 -35.80
CA LEU A 57 -33.54 15.32 -35.30
C LEU A 57 -32.63 14.28 -34.62
N LEU A 58 -33.15 13.11 -34.25
CA LEU A 58 -32.32 12.02 -33.73
C LEU A 58 -31.33 11.47 -34.78
N CYS A 59 -31.71 11.47 -36.06
CA CYS A 59 -30.84 11.06 -37.16
C CYS A 59 -29.56 11.91 -37.27
N PRO A 60 -29.63 13.25 -37.44
CA PRO A 60 -28.43 14.09 -37.47
C PRO A 60 -27.66 14.06 -36.15
N CYS A 61 -28.33 13.99 -34.99
CA CYS A 61 -27.65 13.80 -33.70
C CYS A 61 -26.84 12.50 -33.63
N PHE A 62 -27.37 11.39 -34.14
CA PHE A 62 -26.68 10.10 -34.19
C PHE A 62 -25.50 10.11 -35.17
N ILE A 63 -25.68 10.73 -36.35
CA ILE A 63 -24.60 10.94 -37.34
C ILE A 63 -23.48 11.78 -36.72
N ILE A 64 -23.81 12.87 -36.04
CA ILE A 64 -22.83 13.72 -35.32
C ILE A 64 -22.12 12.94 -34.22
N TYR A 65 -22.83 12.12 -33.45
CA TYR A 65 -22.24 11.27 -32.41
C TYR A 65 -21.24 10.26 -32.98
N LYS A 66 -21.59 9.58 -34.08
CA LYS A 66 -20.70 8.63 -34.78
C LYS A 66 -19.49 9.36 -35.38
N LEU A 67 -19.68 10.51 -36.01
CA LEU A 67 -18.59 11.36 -36.51
C LEU A 67 -17.68 11.86 -35.38
N TRP A 68 -18.25 12.23 -34.23
CA TRP A 68 -17.48 12.66 -33.07
C TRP A 68 -16.66 11.51 -32.47
N LYS A 69 -17.24 10.30 -32.37
CA LYS A 69 -16.48 9.09 -32.01
C LYS A 69 -15.34 8.82 -32.98
N PHE A 70 -15.60 8.93 -34.29
CA PHE A 70 -14.59 8.76 -35.33
C PHE A 70 -13.46 9.81 -35.23
N ILE A 71 -13.79 11.09 -35.03
CA ILE A 71 -12.81 12.17 -34.88
C ILE A 71 -12.01 12.01 -33.57
N LYS A 72 -12.65 11.65 -32.46
CA LYS A 72 -11.98 11.38 -31.18
C LYS A 72 -11.03 10.19 -31.28
N PHE A 73 -11.44 9.16 -32.01
CA PHE A 73 -10.60 8.00 -32.32
C PHE A 73 -9.40 8.40 -33.21
N ARG A 74 -9.62 9.18 -34.28
CA ARG A 74 -8.55 9.69 -35.16
C ARG A 74 -7.55 10.58 -34.42
N LYS A 75 -8.00 11.42 -33.49
CA LYS A 75 -7.11 12.20 -32.61
C LYS A 75 -6.30 11.31 -31.67
N LYS A 76 -6.86 10.18 -31.20
CA LYS A 76 -6.14 9.18 -30.39
C LYS A 76 -5.07 8.44 -31.20
N MET A 77 -5.25 8.27 -32.51
CA MET A 77 -4.27 7.65 -33.42
C MET A 77 -3.03 8.52 -33.69
N ASN A 78 -3.13 9.86 -33.64
CA ASN A 78 -1.98 10.74 -33.92
C ASN A 78 -0.98 10.86 -32.75
N ASN A 79 -1.30 10.37 -31.55
CA ASN A 79 -0.49 10.55 -30.34
C ASN A 79 0.13 9.25 -29.79
N GLY A 80 0.13 8.14 -30.54
CA GLY A 80 0.71 6.88 -30.05
C GLY A 80 0.99 5.87 -31.16
N THR A 81 2.19 5.29 -31.11
CA THR A 81 2.89 4.44 -32.09
C THR A 81 2.29 3.04 -32.30
N VAL A 82 0.99 2.91 -32.58
CA VAL A 82 0.40 1.63 -33.07
C VAL A 82 -0.69 1.91 -34.10
N ASN A 83 -0.40 1.67 -35.38
CA ASN A 83 -1.39 1.68 -36.45
C ASN A 83 -2.30 0.45 -36.31
N HIS A 84 -3.43 0.60 -35.64
CA HIS A 84 -4.46 -0.45 -35.59
C HIS A 84 -5.16 -0.57 -36.95
N LEU A 85 -5.14 -1.78 -37.52
CA LEU A 85 -5.81 -2.09 -38.79
C LEU A 85 -7.34 -2.02 -38.61
N LEU A 86 -8.05 -1.31 -39.48
CA LEU A 86 -9.51 -1.12 -39.42
C LEU A 86 -10.20 -2.00 -40.46
N CYS A 87 -11.37 -2.53 -40.12
CA CYS A 87 -12.22 -3.24 -41.08
C CYS A 87 -12.86 -2.26 -42.07
N CYS A 88 -12.76 -2.53 -43.37
CA CYS A 88 -13.34 -1.68 -44.41
C CYS A 88 -14.88 -1.64 -44.38
N ASN A 89 -15.53 -2.66 -43.81
CA ASN A 89 -17.00 -2.75 -43.76
C ASN A 89 -17.58 -2.12 -42.47
N CYS A 90 -17.19 -2.62 -41.29
CA CYS A 90 -17.75 -2.14 -40.02
C CYS A 90 -17.00 -0.96 -39.40
N ILE A 91 -15.80 -0.62 -39.92
CA ILE A 91 -14.93 0.46 -39.42
C ILE A 91 -14.44 0.19 -37.98
N GLU A 92 -14.58 -1.05 -37.50
CA GLU A 92 -14.06 -1.47 -36.20
C GLU A 92 -12.59 -1.91 -36.29
N PRO A 93 -11.79 -1.70 -35.23
CA PRO A 93 -10.40 -2.14 -35.19
C PRO A 93 -10.30 -3.68 -35.15
N ILE A 94 -9.46 -4.22 -36.03
CA ILE A 94 -9.18 -5.65 -36.10
C ILE A 94 -8.09 -5.99 -35.09
N MET A 95 -8.39 -6.89 -34.16
CA MET A 95 -7.51 -7.21 -33.03
C MET A 95 -6.83 -8.57 -33.13
N THR A 96 -7.40 -9.50 -33.90
CA THR A 96 -7.00 -10.92 -33.93
C THR A 96 -6.54 -11.34 -35.32
N VAL A 97 -7.47 -11.46 -36.27
CA VAL A 97 -7.21 -11.91 -37.63
C VAL A 97 -7.85 -10.96 -38.62
N SER A 98 -7.08 -10.54 -39.62
CA SER A 98 -7.56 -9.77 -40.75
C SER A 98 -7.53 -10.61 -42.03
N PHE A 99 -8.57 -10.44 -42.84
CA PHE A 99 -8.73 -11.07 -44.13
C PHE A 99 -8.53 -10.01 -45.21
N GLU A 100 -7.37 -10.04 -45.86
CA GLU A 100 -7.03 -9.13 -46.95
C GLU A 100 -7.42 -9.78 -48.28
N CYS A 101 -8.19 -9.09 -49.11
CA CYS A 101 -8.57 -9.60 -50.43
C CYS A 101 -7.37 -9.56 -51.37
N THR A 102 -7.11 -10.64 -52.11
CA THR A 102 -5.98 -10.69 -53.07
C THR A 102 -6.30 -10.00 -54.40
N GLU A 103 -7.57 -9.73 -54.67
CA GLU A 103 -8.06 -9.17 -55.93
C GLU A 103 -8.45 -7.69 -55.81
N CYS A 104 -8.83 -7.24 -54.61
CA CYS A 104 -9.24 -5.86 -54.36
C CYS A 104 -8.12 -5.09 -53.66
N THR A 105 -7.82 -3.89 -54.13
CA THR A 105 -6.81 -3.01 -53.51
C THR A 105 -7.27 -2.53 -52.14
N ASP A 106 -6.41 -2.68 -51.13
CA ASP A 106 -6.58 -2.17 -49.77
C ASP A 106 -7.86 -2.63 -49.04
N LEU A 107 -8.48 -3.74 -49.46
CA LEU A 107 -9.65 -4.27 -48.79
C LEU A 107 -9.26 -5.26 -47.69
N VAL A 108 -9.57 -4.88 -46.45
CA VAL A 108 -9.35 -5.70 -45.26
C VAL A 108 -10.65 -5.88 -44.48
N LEU A 109 -11.01 -7.12 -44.19
CA LEU A 109 -12.18 -7.49 -43.40
C LEU A 109 -11.78 -8.07 -42.04
N CYS A 110 -12.57 -7.78 -41.00
CA CYS A 110 -12.50 -8.51 -39.74
C CYS A 110 -13.14 -9.90 -39.89
N GLY A 111 -12.86 -10.82 -38.96
CA GLY A 111 -13.41 -12.18 -39.01
C GLY A 111 -14.93 -12.24 -39.07
N LEU A 112 -15.63 -11.33 -38.37
CA LEU A 112 -17.09 -11.29 -38.41
C LEU A 112 -17.61 -10.87 -39.79
N CYS A 113 -17.10 -9.79 -40.38
CA CYS A 113 -17.52 -9.35 -41.71
C CYS A 113 -17.14 -10.36 -42.81
N PHE A 114 -16.03 -11.07 -42.64
CA PHE A 114 -15.66 -12.18 -43.51
C PHE A 114 -16.67 -13.34 -43.42
N CYS A 115 -17.02 -13.78 -42.21
CA CYS A 115 -18.01 -14.85 -41.99
C CYS A 115 -19.42 -14.48 -42.48
N CYS A 116 -19.80 -13.21 -42.35
CA CYS A 116 -21.06 -12.69 -42.89
C CYS A 116 -21.07 -12.56 -44.43
N GLY A 117 -19.93 -12.81 -45.10
CA GLY A 117 -19.82 -12.71 -46.55
C GLY A 117 -20.01 -11.28 -47.07
N ALA A 118 -19.48 -10.28 -46.35
CA ALA A 118 -19.66 -8.88 -46.71
C ALA A 118 -19.06 -8.56 -48.09
N GLU A 119 -19.90 -8.04 -48.99
CA GLU A 119 -19.52 -7.61 -50.34
C GLU A 119 -19.52 -6.08 -50.39
N LEU A 120 -18.39 -5.48 -50.80
CA LEU A 120 -18.18 -4.03 -50.75
C LEU A 120 -17.72 -3.50 -52.11
N GLY A 121 -18.58 -2.75 -52.82
CA GLY A 121 -18.26 -2.22 -54.13
C GLY A 121 -17.96 -3.32 -55.16
N GLN A 122 -16.74 -3.35 -55.70
CA GLN A 122 -16.29 -4.37 -56.66
C GLN A 122 -15.84 -5.68 -55.99
N HIS A 123 -15.82 -5.73 -54.66
CA HIS A 123 -15.44 -6.92 -53.92
C HIS A 123 -16.56 -7.98 -53.91
N LYS A 124 -16.19 -9.24 -54.18
CA LYS A 124 -17.08 -10.39 -54.03
C LYS A 124 -16.52 -11.37 -53.01
N ARG A 125 -17.41 -12.05 -52.27
CA ARG A 125 -17.05 -13.07 -51.28
C ARG A 125 -16.29 -14.28 -51.84
N VAL A 126 -16.30 -14.43 -53.17
CA VAL A 126 -15.63 -15.51 -53.89
C VAL A 126 -14.17 -15.18 -54.25
N HIS A 127 -13.73 -13.95 -54.00
CA HIS A 127 -12.34 -13.57 -54.26
C HIS A 127 -11.38 -14.36 -53.36
N GLY A 128 -10.12 -14.47 -53.79
CA GLY A 128 -9.05 -14.99 -52.94
C GLY A 128 -8.80 -14.08 -51.73
N TYR A 129 -8.43 -14.68 -50.59
CA TYR A 129 -8.05 -13.94 -49.38
C TYR A 129 -6.70 -14.40 -48.83
N ARG A 130 -5.91 -13.44 -48.34
CA ARG A 130 -4.73 -13.66 -47.52
C ARG A 130 -5.09 -13.42 -46.05
N VAL A 131 -4.83 -14.42 -45.22
CA VAL A 131 -5.12 -14.37 -43.79
C VAL A 131 -3.89 -13.84 -43.05
N HIS A 132 -4.07 -12.72 -42.35
CA HIS A 132 -3.03 -12.12 -41.51
C HIS A 132 -3.43 -12.26 -40.04
N ASN A 133 -2.58 -12.94 -39.25
CA ASN A 133 -2.75 -13.01 -37.81
C ASN A 133 -2.04 -11.81 -37.16
N ILE A 134 -2.82 -10.85 -36.67
CA ILE A 134 -2.34 -9.60 -36.06
C ILE A 134 -1.72 -9.87 -34.68
N GLY A 135 -2.13 -10.95 -33.99
CA GLY A 135 -1.54 -11.39 -32.73
C GLY A 135 -0.13 -12.00 -32.89
N GLY A 136 0.25 -12.36 -34.11
CA GLY A 136 1.47 -13.12 -34.39
C GLY A 136 1.35 -14.60 -34.02
N PRO A 137 2.35 -15.42 -34.37
CA PRO A 137 2.41 -16.82 -33.95
C PRO A 137 2.51 -16.93 -32.43
N CYS A 138 2.28 -18.10 -31.86
CA CYS A 138 2.63 -18.35 -30.45
C CYS A 138 4.15 -18.56 -30.37
N ALA A 139 4.86 -17.73 -29.59
CA ALA A 139 6.31 -17.87 -29.43
C ALA A 139 6.67 -19.14 -28.66
N PHE A 140 5.86 -19.46 -27.65
CA PHE A 140 5.89 -20.71 -26.91
C PHE A 140 4.57 -21.43 -27.21
N PRO A 141 4.58 -22.51 -28.03
CA PRO A 141 3.42 -23.38 -28.16
C PRO A 141 3.00 -23.86 -26.76
N ASN A 142 1.70 -24.14 -26.55
CA ASN A 142 1.17 -24.67 -25.29
C ASN A 142 1.73 -26.07 -24.99
N GLU A 143 3.03 -26.17 -24.70
CA GLU A 143 3.73 -27.40 -24.35
C GLU A 143 3.30 -27.90 -22.96
N PHE A 144 2.58 -27.07 -22.19
CA PHE A 144 2.42 -27.28 -20.76
C PHE A 144 0.99 -27.35 -20.22
N ASP A 145 -0.04 -26.87 -20.93
CA ASP A 145 -1.44 -27.14 -20.59
C ASP A 145 -2.38 -26.80 -21.76
N ALA A 146 -3.24 -27.75 -22.14
CA ALA A 146 -4.21 -27.58 -23.21
C ALA A 146 -5.45 -26.76 -22.80
N GLN A 147 -5.53 -26.35 -21.52
CA GLN A 147 -6.67 -25.62 -20.94
C GLN A 147 -6.49 -24.10 -20.96
N THR A 148 -5.26 -23.61 -21.07
CA THR A 148 -4.94 -22.16 -21.08
C THR A 148 -4.86 -21.61 -22.51
N GLU A 149 -5.39 -20.40 -22.72
CA GLU A 149 -5.26 -19.72 -24.02
C GLU A 149 -3.80 -19.56 -24.41
N ALA A 150 -3.49 -19.82 -25.69
CA ALA A 150 -2.12 -19.76 -26.16
C ALA A 150 -1.56 -18.34 -26.14
N TRP A 151 -0.31 -18.20 -25.67
CA TRP A 151 0.37 -16.92 -25.60
C TRP A 151 0.77 -16.42 -26.99
N THR A 152 0.22 -15.26 -27.36
CA THR A 152 0.54 -14.65 -28.66
C THR A 152 1.86 -13.90 -28.59
N THR A 153 2.62 -13.87 -29.69
CA THR A 153 3.89 -13.11 -29.76
C THR A 153 3.68 -11.63 -29.35
N ARG A 154 2.51 -11.04 -29.63
CA ARG A 154 2.18 -9.68 -29.18
C ARG A 154 2.07 -9.55 -27.66
N GLU A 155 1.50 -10.54 -26.98
CA GLU A 155 1.44 -10.58 -25.51
C GLU A 155 2.84 -10.72 -24.92
N GLU A 156 3.68 -11.58 -25.49
CA GLU A 156 5.08 -11.75 -25.10
C GLU A 156 5.87 -10.45 -25.19
N PHE A 157 5.82 -9.77 -26.35
CA PHE A 157 6.52 -8.51 -26.54
C PHE A 157 6.05 -7.43 -25.57
N ARG A 158 4.74 -7.33 -25.33
CA ARG A 158 4.21 -6.37 -24.36
C ARG A 158 4.64 -6.70 -22.95
N MET A 159 4.66 -7.98 -22.58
CA MET A 159 5.11 -8.39 -21.25
C MET A 159 6.56 -7.96 -21.02
N LEU A 160 7.45 -8.24 -21.98
CA LEU A 160 8.86 -7.87 -21.88
C LEU A 160 9.08 -6.35 -21.88
N ASP A 161 8.40 -5.59 -22.75
CA ASP A 161 8.46 -4.12 -22.78
C ASP A 161 7.96 -3.49 -21.47
N MET A 162 6.96 -4.09 -20.81
CA MET A 162 6.48 -3.59 -19.52
C MET A 162 7.41 -3.95 -18.37
N ILE A 163 7.99 -5.15 -18.37
CA ILE A 163 9.01 -5.54 -17.37
C ILE A 163 10.23 -4.61 -17.47
N GLU A 164 10.64 -4.23 -18.68
CA GLU A 164 11.74 -3.27 -18.88
C GLU A 164 11.40 -1.89 -18.30
N ARG A 165 10.15 -1.43 -18.40
CA ARG A 165 9.74 -0.09 -17.92
C ARG A 165 9.44 -0.02 -16.43
N TYR A 166 8.82 -1.05 -15.86
CA TYR A 166 8.35 -1.06 -14.47
C TYR A 166 9.26 -1.85 -13.52
N ASN A 167 10.35 -2.43 -14.04
CA ASN A 167 11.18 -3.42 -13.36
C ASN A 167 10.42 -4.71 -13.00
N LEU A 168 11.17 -5.77 -12.75
CA LEU A 168 10.63 -7.08 -12.41
C LEU A 168 9.96 -7.05 -11.02
N GLY A 169 8.68 -7.43 -10.94
CA GLY A 169 7.94 -7.60 -9.67
C GLY A 169 6.59 -6.87 -9.60
N ASP A 170 6.36 -5.84 -10.42
CA ASP A 170 5.08 -5.13 -10.47
C ASP A 170 4.11 -5.77 -11.48
N TRP A 171 3.68 -7.01 -11.18
CA TRP A 171 2.86 -7.82 -12.08
C TRP A 171 1.45 -7.24 -12.32
N GLU A 172 0.95 -6.40 -11.43
CA GLU A 172 -0.35 -5.74 -11.57
C GLU A 172 -0.35 -4.69 -12.70
N GLU A 173 0.71 -3.90 -12.81
CA GLU A 173 0.86 -2.94 -13.91
C GLU A 173 1.16 -3.64 -15.25
N VAL A 174 1.95 -4.73 -15.22
CA VAL A 174 2.20 -5.56 -16.41
C VAL A 174 0.89 -6.18 -16.94
N GLN A 175 0.03 -6.69 -16.06
CA GLN A 175 -1.26 -7.28 -16.44
C GLN A 175 -2.15 -6.31 -17.21
N LYS A 176 -2.26 -5.06 -16.74
CA LYS A 176 -3.09 -4.02 -17.37
C LYS A 176 -2.68 -3.73 -18.81
N ALA A 177 -1.38 -3.86 -19.12
CA ALA A 177 -0.82 -3.56 -20.42
C ALA A 177 -0.78 -4.76 -21.38
N VAL A 178 -0.56 -5.98 -20.86
CA VAL A 178 -0.50 -7.22 -21.65
C VAL A 178 -1.90 -7.66 -22.09
N ASN A 179 -2.73 -8.09 -21.13
CA ASN A 179 -4.08 -8.57 -21.35
C ASN A 179 -4.88 -8.54 -20.03
N PRO A 180 -5.95 -7.73 -19.92
CA PRO A 180 -6.78 -7.67 -18.71
C PRO A 180 -7.48 -8.99 -18.36
N SER A 181 -7.57 -9.93 -19.29
CA SER A 181 -8.22 -11.23 -19.09
C SER A 181 -7.34 -12.24 -18.35
N ARG A 182 -6.01 -12.06 -18.33
CA ARG A 182 -5.05 -12.93 -17.65
C ARG A 182 -4.85 -12.47 -16.21
N SER A 183 -4.53 -13.36 -15.27
CA SER A 183 -4.21 -12.98 -13.89
C SER A 183 -2.74 -12.53 -13.74
N PRO A 184 -2.39 -11.69 -12.75
CA PRO A 184 -1.00 -11.28 -12.54
C PRO A 184 -0.12 -12.49 -12.14
N GLU A 185 -0.68 -13.43 -11.40
CA GLU A 185 -0.03 -14.69 -11.02
C GLU A 185 0.29 -15.56 -12.25
N GLU A 186 -0.64 -15.63 -13.21
CA GLU A 186 -0.44 -16.38 -14.45
C GLU A 186 0.68 -15.76 -15.31
N ILE A 187 0.75 -14.43 -15.38
CA ILE A 187 1.81 -13.71 -16.10
C ILE A 187 3.17 -13.96 -15.44
N GLN A 188 3.23 -13.89 -14.10
CA GLN A 188 4.45 -14.19 -13.34
C GLN A 188 4.92 -15.62 -13.61
N LEU A 189 4.04 -16.60 -13.45
CA LEU A 189 4.36 -18.02 -13.64
C LEU A 189 4.82 -18.30 -15.07
N HIS A 190 4.19 -17.66 -16.05
CA HIS A 190 4.60 -17.76 -17.45
C HIS A 190 6.01 -17.21 -17.67
N TYR A 191 6.31 -16.02 -17.14
CA TYR A 191 7.64 -15.42 -17.23
C TYR A 191 8.71 -16.33 -16.60
N GLU A 192 8.48 -16.79 -15.37
CA GLU A 192 9.40 -17.67 -14.65
C GLU A 192 9.62 -18.98 -15.40
N LYS A 193 8.58 -19.58 -15.96
CA LYS A 193 8.67 -20.87 -16.62
C LYS A 193 9.31 -20.80 -18.01
N CYS A 194 8.98 -19.78 -18.82
CA CYS A 194 9.47 -19.67 -20.19
C CYS A 194 10.84 -18.98 -20.28
N TYR A 195 11.09 -17.95 -19.44
CA TYR A 195 12.28 -17.11 -19.54
C TYR A 195 13.34 -17.44 -18.49
N LEU A 196 12.99 -17.76 -17.24
CA LEU A 196 13.99 -18.07 -16.19
C LEU A 196 14.33 -19.56 -16.12
N ASN A 197 13.32 -20.41 -16.02
CA ASN A 197 13.45 -21.86 -15.89
C ASN A 197 13.35 -22.60 -17.24
N GLY A 198 13.04 -21.86 -18.31
CA GLY A 198 12.97 -22.39 -19.66
C GLY A 198 14.34 -22.57 -20.29
N ARG A 199 14.37 -23.05 -21.54
CA ARG A 199 15.65 -23.24 -22.27
C ARG A 199 16.44 -21.93 -22.40
N LEU A 200 15.74 -20.81 -22.59
CA LEU A 200 16.37 -19.49 -22.68
C LEU A 200 17.12 -19.15 -21.38
N GLY A 201 16.44 -19.28 -20.25
CA GLY A 201 17.04 -19.01 -18.95
C GLY A 201 18.16 -19.97 -18.61
N LEU A 202 18.01 -21.27 -18.85
CA LEU A 202 19.05 -22.25 -18.59
C LEU A 202 20.34 -22.01 -19.40
N GLU A 203 20.23 -21.60 -20.68
CA GLU A 203 21.39 -21.28 -21.52
C GLU A 203 22.05 -19.95 -21.12
N ILE A 204 21.26 -18.94 -20.78
CA ILE A 204 21.77 -17.63 -20.35
C ILE A 204 22.42 -17.75 -18.96
N LEU A 205 21.76 -18.44 -18.03
CA LEU A 205 22.15 -18.58 -16.63
C LEU A 205 23.19 -19.67 -16.39
N GLY A 206 23.28 -20.68 -17.26
CA GLY A 206 24.24 -21.78 -17.14
C GLY A 206 25.71 -21.32 -17.13
N ASN A 207 25.99 -20.17 -17.76
CA ASN A 207 27.31 -19.55 -17.78
C ASN A 207 27.49 -18.44 -16.72
N VAL A 208 26.42 -18.09 -15.99
CA VAL A 208 26.47 -17.08 -14.94
C VAL A 208 26.75 -17.77 -13.62
N GLN A 209 28.00 -17.75 -13.21
CA GLN A 209 28.38 -18.13 -11.86
C GLN A 209 27.92 -16.99 -10.93
N TYR A 210 26.71 -17.11 -10.40
CA TYR A 210 26.26 -16.20 -9.36
C TYR A 210 27.29 -16.21 -8.24
N PRO A 211 27.81 -15.05 -7.81
CA PRO A 211 28.58 -15.00 -6.59
C PRO A 211 27.68 -15.59 -5.50
N LYS A 212 28.12 -16.67 -4.86
CA LYS A 212 27.51 -17.11 -3.61
C LYS A 212 27.70 -15.95 -2.66
N LEU A 213 26.67 -15.12 -2.49
CA LEU A 213 26.62 -14.15 -1.42
C LEU A 213 26.63 -14.97 -0.13
N THR A 214 27.80 -15.06 0.47
CA THR A 214 27.91 -15.44 1.88
C THR A 214 27.38 -14.26 2.67
N ASP A 215 26.16 -14.43 3.17
CA ASP A 215 25.58 -13.50 4.11
C ASP A 215 26.43 -13.53 5.39
N HIS A 216 27.32 -12.54 5.56
CA HIS A 216 28.13 -12.37 6.75
C HIS A 216 27.37 -11.65 7.88
N THR A 217 26.12 -11.25 7.64
CA THR A 217 25.21 -10.61 8.60
C THR A 217 24.38 -11.61 9.40
N SER A 218 24.35 -12.89 9.02
CA SER A 218 23.49 -13.93 9.61
C SER A 218 23.84 -14.38 11.04
N ASN A 219 24.99 -13.97 11.59
CA ASN A 219 25.38 -14.35 12.96
C ASN A 219 24.80 -13.44 14.06
N ILE A 220 24.03 -12.40 13.68
CA ILE A 220 23.19 -11.71 14.65
C ILE A 220 21.90 -12.52 14.71
N GLU A 221 21.79 -13.42 15.69
CA GLU A 221 20.52 -14.00 16.09
C GLU A 221 19.58 -12.83 16.46
N ILE A 222 18.79 -12.37 15.49
CA ILE A 222 17.71 -11.44 15.75
C ILE A 222 16.70 -12.26 16.55
N ASP A 223 16.66 -12.02 17.85
CA ASP A 223 15.65 -12.62 18.72
C ASP A 223 14.26 -12.11 18.29
N GLU A 224 13.60 -12.85 17.41
CA GLU A 224 12.30 -12.52 16.83
C GLU A 224 11.24 -12.26 17.92
N THR A 225 11.42 -12.85 19.11
CA THR A 225 10.51 -12.67 20.25
C THR A 225 10.53 -11.22 20.76
N LEU A 226 11.70 -10.58 20.84
CA LEU A 226 11.83 -9.18 21.24
C LEU A 226 11.27 -8.21 20.18
N SER A 227 11.41 -8.55 18.89
CA SER A 227 10.81 -7.76 17.81
C SER A 227 9.27 -7.82 17.85
N ALA A 228 8.68 -8.95 18.26
CA ALA A 228 7.23 -9.11 18.38
C ALA A 228 6.64 -8.28 19.53
N GLU A 229 7.30 -8.21 20.70
CA GLU A 229 6.85 -7.39 21.83
C GLU A 229 6.88 -5.89 21.49
N VAL A 230 7.95 -5.43 20.83
CA VAL A 230 8.07 -4.06 20.34
C VAL A 230 6.96 -3.74 19.34
N LYS A 231 6.68 -4.63 18.37
CA LYS A 231 5.56 -4.47 17.42
C LYS A 231 4.20 -4.39 18.10
N GLU A 232 3.95 -5.17 19.14
CA GLU A 232 2.68 -5.10 19.90
C GLU A 232 2.52 -3.75 20.62
N SER A 233 3.59 -3.24 21.23
CA SER A 233 3.57 -1.95 21.93
C SER A 233 3.30 -0.77 20.98
N LEU A 234 3.89 -0.81 19.78
CA LEU A 234 3.82 0.25 18.77
C LEU A 234 2.56 0.20 17.92
N SER A 235 1.91 -0.97 17.80
CA SER A 235 0.61 -1.12 17.11
C SER A 235 -0.49 -0.22 17.68
N LYS A 236 -0.34 0.20 18.95
CA LYS A 236 -1.27 1.09 19.67
C LYS A 236 -1.07 2.57 19.33
N ILE A 237 -0.04 2.91 18.56
CA ILE A 237 0.35 4.28 18.21
C ILE A 237 -0.09 4.56 16.77
N ASN A 238 -0.58 5.79 16.53
CA ASN A 238 -1.00 6.17 15.18
C ASN A 238 0.23 6.17 14.24
N PRO A 239 0.16 5.55 13.04
CA PRO A 239 1.29 5.55 12.11
C PRO A 239 1.78 6.95 11.73
N ASN A 240 0.89 7.96 11.73
CA ASN A 240 1.28 9.35 11.50
C ASN A 240 2.08 9.95 12.65
N GLU A 241 1.86 9.51 13.90
CA GLU A 241 2.66 9.93 15.06
C GLU A 241 4.08 9.34 14.96
N LEU A 242 4.23 8.08 14.55
CA LEU A 242 5.53 7.41 14.38
C LEU A 242 6.39 8.06 13.30
N ARG A 243 5.77 8.54 12.21
CA ARG A 243 6.46 9.32 11.17
C ARG A 243 7.07 10.62 11.68
N LEU A 244 6.52 11.25 12.72
CA LEU A 244 7.12 12.47 13.31
C LEU A 244 8.48 12.18 13.97
N LEU A 245 8.70 10.94 14.41
CA LEU A 245 9.99 10.48 14.92
C LEU A 245 10.88 9.88 13.82
N ALA A 246 10.42 9.90 12.57
CA ALA A 246 11.03 9.20 11.45
C ALA A 246 11.25 7.71 11.76
N TYR A 247 10.33 7.10 12.52
CA TYR A 247 10.42 5.71 12.94
C TYR A 247 9.63 4.80 11.99
N MET A 248 10.26 3.72 11.54
CA MET A 248 9.77 2.73 10.59
C MET A 248 9.37 1.44 11.35
N PRO A 249 8.07 1.18 11.59
CA PRO A 249 7.63 0.12 12.49
C PRO A 249 7.93 -1.31 12.00
N ASP A 250 7.80 -1.55 10.69
CA ASP A 250 8.00 -2.89 10.12
C ASP A 250 9.46 -3.34 10.16
N ARG A 251 10.38 -2.37 10.17
CA ARG A 251 11.82 -2.57 10.22
C ARG A 251 12.42 -2.42 11.62
N ASP A 252 11.65 -1.93 12.59
CA ASP A 252 12.15 -1.58 13.93
C ASP A 252 13.36 -0.62 13.84
N ASP A 253 13.25 0.40 12.98
CA ASP A 253 14.38 1.26 12.59
C ASP A 253 13.97 2.73 12.42
N TYR A 254 14.96 3.62 12.33
CA TYR A 254 14.74 5.05 12.10
C TYR A 254 15.25 5.44 10.70
N GLU A 255 14.61 6.40 10.04
CA GLU A 255 15.09 6.94 8.74
C GLU A 255 16.46 7.61 8.89
N LYS A 256 16.73 8.21 10.07
CA LYS A 256 18.03 8.77 10.42
C LYS A 256 18.69 7.93 11.51
N GLU A 257 19.84 7.37 11.19
CA GLU A 257 20.59 6.49 12.08
C GLU A 257 21.24 7.26 13.24
N TYR A 258 21.46 6.55 14.36
CA TYR A 258 22.32 7.05 15.43
C TYR A 258 23.75 7.18 14.87
N LEU A 259 24.32 8.38 14.96
CA LEU A 259 25.56 8.75 14.26
C LEU A 259 25.45 8.47 12.74
N ASN A 260 24.52 9.16 12.08
CA ASN A 260 24.22 9.02 10.64
C ASN A 260 25.40 9.33 9.70
N GLU A 261 26.49 9.93 10.20
CA GLU A 261 27.68 10.24 9.41
C GLU A 261 28.75 9.15 9.50
N ALA A 262 28.48 8.03 10.19
CA ALA A 262 29.48 7.00 10.44
C ALA A 262 30.09 6.41 9.15
N GLU A 263 29.26 6.26 8.13
CA GLU A 263 29.63 5.75 6.82
C GLU A 263 30.64 6.66 6.10
N SER A 264 30.73 7.95 6.47
CA SER A 264 31.72 8.88 5.90
C SER A 264 33.16 8.48 6.18
N ILE A 265 33.42 7.76 7.28
CA ILE A 265 34.76 7.26 7.66
C ILE A 265 35.28 6.28 6.60
N ILE A 266 34.38 5.47 6.04
CA ILE A 266 34.74 4.39 5.09
C ILE A 266 34.41 4.73 3.63
N ALA A 267 33.60 5.77 3.38
CA ALA A 267 33.07 6.09 2.05
C ALA A 267 34.14 6.28 0.96
N ASN A 268 35.33 6.77 1.33
CA ASN A 268 36.42 7.07 0.40
C ASN A 268 37.62 6.11 0.53
N LEU A 269 37.45 4.96 1.18
CA LEU A 269 38.52 3.96 1.29
C LEU A 269 38.74 3.30 -0.08
N ILE A 270 39.98 3.34 -0.56
CA ILE A 270 40.39 2.71 -1.82
C ILE A 270 41.31 1.54 -1.48
N PHE A 271 40.92 0.33 -1.90
CA PHE A 271 41.72 -0.87 -1.70
C PHE A 271 42.70 -1.04 -2.87
N VAL A 272 43.99 -0.83 -2.62
CA VAL A 272 45.06 -1.09 -3.58
C VAL A 272 45.74 -2.42 -3.20
N PRO A 273 45.72 -3.45 -4.06
CA PRO A 273 46.20 -4.80 -3.73
C PRO A 273 47.66 -4.91 -3.25
N ASP A 274 48.51 -3.93 -3.58
CA ASP A 274 49.94 -3.90 -3.26
C ASP A 274 50.37 -2.66 -2.45
N CYS A 275 49.47 -2.10 -1.64
CA CYS A 275 49.80 -0.93 -0.81
C CYS A 275 50.79 -1.25 0.33
N SER A 276 51.43 -0.19 0.85
CA SER A 276 52.36 -0.29 1.98
C SER A 276 51.66 -0.86 3.22
N GLU A 277 52.39 -1.55 4.10
CA GLU A 277 51.85 -2.03 5.39
C GLU A 277 51.25 -0.87 6.21
N LEU A 278 51.84 0.32 6.14
CA LEU A 278 51.29 1.52 6.79
C LEU A 278 49.92 1.90 6.24
N ASP A 279 49.73 1.81 4.91
CA ASP A 279 48.44 2.14 4.28
C ASP A 279 47.37 1.12 4.69
N LYS A 280 47.74 -0.17 4.78
CA LYS A 280 46.86 -1.22 5.30
C LYS A 280 46.44 -0.95 6.75
N GLU A 281 47.38 -0.55 7.61
CA GLU A 281 47.08 -0.21 9.01
C GLU A 281 46.14 0.99 9.12
N VAL A 282 46.32 2.03 8.30
CA VAL A 282 45.42 3.20 8.26
C VAL A 282 44.01 2.79 7.83
N ILE A 283 43.89 1.96 6.78
CA ILE A 283 42.60 1.44 6.32
C ILE A 283 41.93 0.61 7.43
N LEU A 284 42.67 -0.29 8.08
CA LEU A 284 42.15 -1.09 9.20
C LEU A 284 41.74 -0.22 10.39
N CYS A 285 42.46 0.85 10.68
CA CYS A 285 42.11 1.81 11.72
C CYS A 285 40.77 2.50 11.42
N ALA A 286 40.58 2.99 10.18
CA ALA A 286 39.32 3.59 9.74
C ALA A 286 38.15 2.61 9.84
N ILE A 287 38.35 1.35 9.43
CA ILE A 287 37.36 0.28 9.57
C ILE A 287 37.02 0.03 11.05
N ASN A 288 38.02 -0.04 11.92
CA ASN A 288 37.81 -0.23 13.36
C ASN A 288 37.04 0.94 13.99
N MET A 289 37.31 2.18 13.58
CA MET A 289 36.55 3.36 13.99
C MET A 289 35.07 3.25 13.57
N TYR A 290 34.81 2.81 12.34
CA TYR A 290 33.46 2.56 11.85
C TYR A 290 32.75 1.45 12.63
N ILE A 291 33.42 0.32 12.89
CA ILE A 291 32.86 -0.78 13.71
C ILE A 291 32.51 -0.31 15.12
N ALA A 292 33.34 0.54 15.73
CA ALA A 292 33.06 1.11 17.04
C ALA A 292 31.78 1.97 17.03
N GLN A 293 31.56 2.77 15.98
CA GLN A 293 30.33 3.54 15.82
C GLN A 293 29.11 2.64 15.55
N LEU A 294 29.28 1.57 14.77
CA LEU A 294 28.21 0.59 14.54
C LEU A 294 27.77 -0.10 15.83
N ARG A 295 28.73 -0.46 16.71
CA ARG A 295 28.43 -1.01 18.04
C ARG A 295 27.64 -0.03 18.90
N GLU A 296 28.03 1.25 18.88
CA GLU A 296 27.33 2.28 19.65
C GLU A 296 25.90 2.51 19.13
N ARG A 297 25.70 2.46 17.80
CA ARG A 297 24.39 2.48 17.16
C ARG A 297 23.52 1.30 17.59
N CYS A 298 24.06 0.08 17.56
CA CYS A 298 23.37 -1.11 18.07
C CYS A 298 22.99 -0.96 19.55
N ARG A 299 23.90 -0.44 20.38
CA ARG A 299 23.67 -0.17 21.81
C ARG A 299 22.53 0.82 22.01
N ALA A 300 22.52 1.93 21.28
CA ALA A 300 21.47 2.94 21.34
C ALA A 300 20.10 2.38 20.92
N LYS A 301 20.05 1.55 19.87
CA LYS A 301 18.83 0.85 19.43
C LYS A 301 18.35 -0.13 20.51
N SER A 302 19.24 -0.90 21.14
CA SER A 302 18.87 -1.78 22.26
C SER A 302 18.23 -1.01 23.40
N ILE A 303 18.87 0.08 23.85
CA ILE A 303 18.32 0.91 24.94
C ILE A 303 16.94 1.47 24.57
N SER A 304 16.74 1.91 23.33
CA SER A 304 15.43 2.39 22.87
C SER A 304 14.34 1.32 23.00
N ARG A 305 14.67 0.07 22.64
CA ARG A 305 13.76 -1.09 22.72
C ARG A 305 13.52 -1.53 24.16
N ASP A 306 14.59 -1.78 24.92
CA ASP A 306 14.53 -2.31 26.29
C ASP A 306 13.70 -1.41 27.21
N TYR A 307 13.77 -0.09 26.99
CA TYR A 307 13.03 0.91 27.76
C TYR A 307 11.71 1.33 27.12
N ASP A 308 11.32 0.78 25.96
CA ASP A 308 10.11 1.17 25.21
C ASP A 308 10.02 2.71 25.05
N LEU A 309 11.16 3.36 24.71
CA LEU A 309 11.28 4.83 24.77
C LEU A 309 10.32 5.53 23.81
N VAL A 310 10.05 4.91 22.65
CA VAL A 310 9.12 5.44 21.65
C VAL A 310 7.70 5.50 22.21
N ALA A 311 7.19 4.39 22.77
CA ALA A 311 5.84 4.43 23.34
C ALA A 311 5.78 5.27 24.61
N GLN A 312 6.83 5.29 25.44
CA GLN A 312 6.91 6.17 26.61
C GLN A 312 6.85 7.65 26.20
N PHE A 313 7.55 8.06 25.14
CA PHE A 313 7.53 9.42 24.63
C PHE A 313 6.10 9.89 24.29
N PHE A 314 5.33 9.08 23.56
CA PHE A 314 3.94 9.41 23.23
C PHE A 314 3.00 9.31 24.44
N LYS A 315 3.22 8.37 25.36
CA LYS A 315 2.48 8.29 26.64
C LYS A 315 2.67 9.58 27.44
N ASP A 316 3.91 10.07 27.56
CA ASP A 316 4.22 11.28 28.33
C ASP A 316 3.68 12.55 27.69
N GLN A 317 3.73 12.68 26.35
CA GLN A 317 3.11 13.80 25.65
C GLN A 317 1.59 13.82 25.82
N LYS A 318 0.91 12.66 25.73
CA LYS A 318 -0.55 12.56 25.96
C LYS A 318 -0.93 12.99 27.37
N ILE A 319 -0.08 12.69 28.37
CA ILE A 319 -0.28 13.13 29.75
C ILE A 319 -0.06 14.65 29.89
N ALA A 320 0.90 15.23 29.16
CA ALA A 320 1.16 16.68 29.20
C ALA A 320 0.06 17.51 28.49
N GLY A 321 -0.55 16.97 27.43
CA GLY A 321 -1.52 17.70 26.61
C GLY A 321 -3.00 17.44 26.90
N ASN A 322 -3.37 16.26 27.45
CA ASN A 322 -4.77 15.80 27.41
C ASN A 322 -5.30 15.15 28.71
N THR A 323 -4.60 15.28 29.84
CA THR A 323 -5.21 14.85 31.11
C THR A 323 -6.34 15.80 31.49
N ASN A 324 -7.58 15.31 31.50
CA ASN A 324 -8.68 15.95 32.21
C ASN A 324 -8.26 16.15 33.67
N PRO A 325 -7.91 17.38 34.13
CA PRO A 325 -7.35 17.59 35.46
C PRO A 325 -8.32 17.19 36.58
N TRP A 326 -9.62 17.12 36.25
CA TRP A 326 -10.71 16.71 37.12
C TRP A 326 -10.74 15.20 37.42
N LYS A 327 -10.08 14.36 36.61
CA LYS A 327 -10.04 12.89 36.77
C LYS A 327 -9.10 12.47 37.91
N TYR A 328 -8.12 13.29 38.25
CA TYR A 328 -7.07 12.99 39.21
C TYR A 328 -7.13 13.94 40.41
N SER A 329 -6.73 13.48 41.60
CA SER A 329 -6.60 14.35 42.76
C SER A 329 -5.45 15.35 42.56
N PRO A 330 -5.49 16.57 43.13
CA PRO A 330 -4.34 17.48 43.13
C PRO A 330 -3.05 16.84 43.68
N TYR A 331 -3.17 15.83 44.56
CA TYR A 331 -2.04 15.04 45.04
C TYR A 331 -1.45 14.14 43.95
N ASP A 332 -2.31 13.45 43.18
CA ASP A 332 -1.87 12.55 42.11
C ASP A 332 -1.19 13.32 40.98
N ILE A 333 -1.69 14.51 40.64
CA ILE A 333 -1.08 15.40 39.64
C ILE A 333 0.33 15.82 40.07
N ARG A 334 0.53 16.18 41.34
CA ARG A 334 1.86 16.53 41.87
C ARG A 334 2.79 15.32 41.83
N ARG A 335 2.31 14.16 42.28
CA ARG A 335 3.09 12.91 42.27
C ARG A 335 3.52 12.52 40.85
N MET A 336 2.61 12.61 39.87
CA MET A 336 2.92 12.31 38.46
C MET A 336 3.96 13.28 37.89
N LYS A 337 3.88 14.57 38.27
CA LYS A 337 4.88 15.56 37.88
C LYS A 337 6.25 15.24 38.49
N GLU A 338 6.30 14.95 39.78
CA GLU A 338 7.53 14.56 40.49
C GLU A 338 8.14 13.27 39.92
N GLU A 339 7.31 12.30 39.55
CA GLU A 339 7.75 11.07 38.88
C GLU A 339 8.40 11.35 37.52
N ARG A 340 7.80 12.22 36.71
CA ARG A 340 8.36 12.60 35.40
C ARG A 340 9.70 13.32 35.55
N GLU A 341 9.78 14.31 36.44
CA GLU A 341 11.01 15.06 36.70
C GLU A 341 12.13 14.14 37.21
N LEU A 342 11.79 13.18 38.06
CA LEU A 342 12.75 12.19 38.54
C LEU A 342 13.23 11.27 37.42
N LYS A 343 12.32 10.73 36.60
CA LYS A 343 12.66 9.89 35.44
C LYS A 343 13.59 10.63 34.47
N GLU A 344 13.29 11.88 34.15
CA GLU A 344 14.13 12.69 33.27
C GLU A 344 15.51 12.93 33.87
N SER A 345 15.59 13.22 35.18
CA SER A 345 16.88 13.41 35.87
C SER A 345 17.75 12.15 35.93
N LEU A 346 17.14 10.96 35.85
CA LEU A 346 17.83 9.68 35.94
C LEU A 346 18.00 8.98 34.58
N LYS A 347 17.62 9.63 33.48
CA LYS A 347 17.62 9.02 32.14
C LYS A 347 19.00 8.55 31.68
N SER A 348 20.08 9.17 32.15
CA SER A 348 21.46 8.73 31.88
C SER A 348 21.77 7.35 32.45
N PHE A 349 21.09 6.93 33.52
CA PHE A 349 21.26 5.59 34.10
C PHE A 349 20.68 4.48 33.25
N CYS A 350 19.83 4.78 32.26
CA CYS A 350 19.37 3.81 31.26
C CYS A 350 20.52 3.19 30.45
N GLN A 351 21.72 3.77 30.49
CA GLN A 351 22.91 3.22 29.85
C GLN A 351 23.58 2.09 30.65
N PHE A 352 23.27 1.96 31.94
CA PHE A 352 23.99 1.08 32.87
C PHE A 352 23.08 0.11 33.63
N LEU A 353 21.78 0.41 33.72
CA LEU A 353 20.80 -0.41 34.41
C LEU A 353 19.96 -1.19 33.39
N ALA A 354 19.37 -2.30 33.82
CA ALA A 354 18.28 -2.93 33.09
C ALA A 354 16.99 -2.10 33.23
N ALA A 355 16.05 -2.25 32.29
CA ALA A 355 14.79 -1.52 32.32
C ALA A 355 13.96 -1.81 33.59
N GLU A 356 13.90 -3.07 34.02
CA GLU A 356 13.17 -3.49 35.23
C GLU A 356 13.76 -2.87 36.51
N ASP A 357 15.09 -2.87 36.61
CA ASP A 357 15.81 -2.30 37.74
C ASP A 357 15.63 -0.79 37.80
N PHE A 358 15.66 -0.12 36.64
CA PHE A 358 15.42 1.31 36.55
C PHE A 358 14.01 1.70 37.01
N VAL A 359 12.98 0.98 36.55
CA VAL A 359 11.59 1.20 37.00
C VAL A 359 11.47 0.99 38.51
N THR A 360 12.13 -0.05 39.04
CA THR A 360 12.15 -0.34 40.48
C THR A 360 12.86 0.77 41.27
N LEU A 361 13.99 1.26 40.79
CA LEU A 361 14.73 2.38 41.39
C LEU A 361 13.88 3.63 41.48
N VAL A 362 13.26 4.06 40.37
CA VAL A 362 12.38 5.25 40.34
C VAL A 362 11.22 5.09 41.33
N LYS A 363 10.57 3.92 41.36
CA LYS A 363 9.48 3.63 42.29
C LYS A 363 9.92 3.70 43.75
N ASN A 364 11.09 3.16 44.07
CA ASN A 364 11.65 3.17 45.41
C ASN A 364 12.01 4.59 45.87
N LEU A 365 12.63 5.39 45.01
CA LEU A 365 12.97 6.79 45.32
C LEU A 365 11.70 7.64 45.55
N LEU A 366 10.65 7.45 44.76
CA LEU A 366 9.37 8.13 44.99
C LEU A 366 8.72 7.68 46.30
N ARG A 367 8.77 6.39 46.62
CA ARG A 367 8.28 5.86 47.89
C ARG A 367 9.06 6.43 49.07
N GLU A 368 10.37 6.51 48.96
CA GLU A 368 11.23 7.10 49.99
C GLU A 368 10.87 8.58 50.24
N ARG A 369 10.73 9.37 49.17
CA ARG A 369 10.28 10.78 49.27
C ARG A 369 8.90 10.90 49.90
N ALA A 370 7.95 10.04 49.52
CA ALA A 370 6.60 10.02 50.09
C ALA A 370 6.59 9.64 51.59
N VAL A 371 7.46 8.72 52.00
CA VAL A 371 7.60 8.35 53.42
C VAL A 371 8.26 9.48 54.21
N LYS A 372 9.32 10.10 53.71
CA LYS A 372 10.00 11.24 54.35
C LYS A 372 9.06 12.43 54.54
N THR A 373 8.31 12.81 53.51
CA THR A 373 7.28 13.87 53.61
C THR A 373 6.19 13.49 54.62
N ARG A 374 5.71 12.24 54.60
CA ARG A 374 4.72 11.78 55.57
C ARG A 374 5.22 11.84 57.02
N ILE A 375 6.49 11.51 57.25
CA ILE A 375 7.14 11.61 58.57
C ILE A 375 7.21 13.08 59.00
N SER A 376 7.63 13.99 58.11
CA SER A 376 7.66 15.43 58.39
C SER A 376 6.29 15.96 58.77
N ASP A 377 5.24 15.63 58.01
CA ASP A 377 3.86 16.01 58.33
C ASP A 377 3.45 15.51 59.72
N LEU A 378 3.76 14.24 60.03
CA LEU A 378 3.43 13.64 61.33
C LEU A 378 4.14 14.34 62.49
N GLN A 379 5.42 14.71 62.30
CA GLN A 379 6.17 15.47 63.29
C GLN A 379 5.57 16.87 63.50
N GLU A 380 5.10 17.53 62.44
CA GLU A 380 4.42 18.82 62.54
C GLU A 380 3.08 18.71 63.29
N TYR A 381 2.29 17.67 63.04
CA TYR A 381 1.06 17.42 63.79
C TYR A 381 1.33 17.19 65.28
N ILE A 382 2.38 16.44 65.62
CA ILE A 382 2.77 16.22 67.02
C ILE A 382 3.17 17.54 67.69
N LYS A 383 3.95 18.40 67.01
CA LYS A 383 4.33 19.74 67.51
C LYS A 383 3.09 20.62 67.77
N ASN A 384 2.05 20.47 66.95
CA ASN A 384 0.79 21.19 67.08
C ASN A 384 -0.22 20.50 68.04
N GLY A 385 0.22 19.50 68.82
CA GLY A 385 -0.59 18.84 69.85
C GLY A 385 -1.61 17.81 69.32
N VAL A 386 -1.53 17.41 68.05
CA VAL A 386 -2.44 16.44 67.44
C VAL A 386 -1.85 15.02 67.54
N THR A 387 -2.32 14.26 68.52
CA THR A 387 -1.81 12.90 68.81
C THR A 387 -2.63 11.77 68.17
N THR A 388 -3.76 12.08 67.51
CA THR A 388 -4.65 11.07 66.90
C THR A 388 -4.93 11.31 65.42
N LEU A 389 -5.11 10.23 64.65
CA LEU A 389 -5.47 10.28 63.22
C LEU A 389 -6.83 10.96 62.95
N LYS A 390 -7.77 10.90 63.90
CA LYS A 390 -9.02 11.67 63.85
C LYS A 390 -8.76 13.16 64.02
N GLY A 391 -7.88 13.53 64.96
CA GLY A 391 -7.43 14.91 65.16
C GLY A 391 -6.74 15.51 63.93
N LYS A 392 -6.01 14.70 63.14
CA LYS A 392 -5.44 15.15 61.85
C LYS A 392 -6.52 15.71 60.91
N LYS A 393 -7.64 14.99 60.74
CA LYS A 393 -8.73 15.40 59.85
C LYS A 393 -9.37 16.71 60.30
N GLU A 394 -9.50 16.92 61.61
CA GLU A 394 -10.05 18.16 62.18
C GLU A 394 -9.09 19.33 62.07
N PHE A 395 -7.80 19.11 62.30
CA PHE A 395 -6.75 20.11 62.12
C PHE A 395 -6.67 20.59 60.66
N ASP A 396 -6.61 19.65 59.71
CA ASP A 396 -6.62 19.95 58.27
C ASP A 396 -7.91 20.67 57.83
N TYR A 397 -9.05 20.35 58.46
CA TYR A 397 -10.33 21.02 58.20
C TYR A 397 -10.34 22.48 58.69
N LYS A 398 -9.83 22.71 59.92
CA LYS A 398 -9.71 24.05 60.52
C LYS A 398 -8.71 24.93 59.76
N GLY A 399 -7.62 24.37 59.24
CA GLY A 399 -6.64 25.07 58.39
C GLY A 399 -7.11 25.42 56.97
N THR A 400 -8.19 24.80 56.46
CA THR A 400 -8.72 25.16 55.13
C THR A 400 -9.42 26.52 55.12
N PRO A 401 -9.11 27.44 54.18
CA PRO A 401 -9.78 28.74 54.05
C PRO A 401 -11.30 28.61 53.96
N ILE A 402 -12.03 29.47 54.66
CA ILE A 402 -13.50 29.39 54.85
C ILE A 402 -14.25 29.20 53.51
N ARG A 403 -13.79 29.89 52.45
CA ARG A 403 -14.36 29.84 51.09
C ARG A 403 -14.40 28.43 50.47
N LYS A 404 -13.51 27.51 50.88
CA LYS A 404 -13.41 26.12 50.37
C LYS A 404 -14.09 25.07 51.27
N ARG A 405 -14.63 25.46 52.44
CA ARG A 405 -15.23 24.52 53.42
C ARG A 405 -16.58 23.93 52.94
N LYS A 406 -17.35 24.68 52.13
CA LYS A 406 -18.67 24.25 51.60
C LYS A 406 -18.58 23.01 50.69
N TRP A 407 -17.59 22.96 49.81
CA TRP A 407 -17.40 21.87 48.83
C TRP A 407 -16.85 20.57 49.45
N LYS A 408 -16.05 20.68 50.52
CA LYS A 408 -15.56 19.51 51.27
C LYS A 408 -16.67 18.88 52.12
N ARG A 409 -17.55 19.67 52.74
CA ARG A 409 -18.67 19.16 53.56
C ARG A 409 -19.61 18.24 52.77
N ILE A 410 -19.87 18.55 51.50
CA ILE A 410 -20.72 17.73 50.61
C ILE A 410 -20.05 16.40 50.26
N ARG A 411 -18.74 16.40 49.95
CA ARG A 411 -17.97 15.18 49.64
C ARG A 411 -17.77 14.24 50.83
N PHE A 412 -17.76 14.75 52.06
CA PHE A 412 -17.60 13.95 53.28
C PHE A 412 -18.93 13.48 53.89
N SER A 413 -20.08 13.95 53.39
CA SER A 413 -21.43 13.52 53.82
C SER A 413 -21.85 12.19 53.15
N THR A 414 -21.43 11.97 51.91
CA THR A 414 -21.72 10.72 51.18
C THR A 414 -20.71 9.63 51.57
N LYS A 415 -21.10 8.80 52.53
CA LYS A 415 -20.37 7.62 53.02
C LYS A 415 -19.88 6.72 51.87
N SER A 416 -18.57 6.49 51.78
CA SER A 416 -18.03 5.17 51.42
C SER A 416 -17.56 4.51 52.72
N LYS A 417 -18.40 3.61 53.25
CA LYS A 417 -17.98 2.69 54.31
C LYS A 417 -17.01 1.69 53.68
N LYS A 418 -15.70 1.91 53.78
CA LYS A 418 -14.71 0.82 53.72
C LYS A 418 -13.96 0.77 55.05
N LEU A 419 -14.02 -0.41 55.66
CA LEU A 419 -13.43 -0.75 56.95
C LEU A 419 -11.93 -0.39 56.98
N ALA A 420 -11.57 0.55 57.85
CA ALA A 420 -10.18 0.74 58.24
C ALA A 420 -9.88 -0.27 59.36
N ARG A 421 -8.98 -1.23 59.10
CA ARG A 421 -8.42 -2.08 60.16
C ARG A 421 -7.46 -1.24 61.03
N PRO A 422 -7.51 -1.37 62.37
CA PRO A 422 -6.58 -0.71 63.29
C PRO A 422 -5.13 -1.21 63.12
N TRP A 423 -4.17 -0.32 63.35
CA TRP A 423 -2.71 -0.51 63.17
C TRP A 423 -2.00 -1.24 64.34
N LEU A 424 -2.70 -2.13 65.05
CA LEU A 424 -2.17 -2.80 66.25
C LEU A 424 -2.45 -4.31 66.25
N ASP A 425 -2.20 -4.98 65.13
CA ASP A 425 -2.10 -6.46 65.10
C ASP A 425 -1.01 -6.90 64.12
N CYS A 426 0.21 -6.50 64.41
CA CYS A 426 1.45 -7.06 63.85
C CYS A 426 2.47 -7.10 65.00
N GLY A 427 2.28 -8.06 65.91
CA GLY A 427 3.22 -8.31 66.99
C GLY A 427 2.95 -9.69 67.61
N HIS A 428 3.91 -10.60 67.42
CA HIS A 428 4.02 -11.94 67.99
C HIS A 428 3.15 -13.06 67.39
N GLN A 429 3.68 -13.67 66.32
CA GLN A 429 3.59 -15.11 66.16
C GLN A 429 4.94 -15.71 66.60
N GLN A 430 4.93 -16.25 67.82
CA GLN A 430 6.02 -17.05 68.36
C GLN A 430 6.20 -18.30 67.50
N VAL A 431 7.44 -18.52 67.09
CA VAL A 431 7.94 -19.81 66.61
C VAL A 431 7.81 -20.80 67.78
N HIS A 432 6.97 -21.81 67.62
CA HIS A 432 7.07 -23.03 68.42
C HIS A 432 7.02 -24.25 67.49
N ASN A 433 8.15 -24.94 67.45
CA ASN A 433 8.35 -26.29 66.95
C ASN A 433 7.25 -27.24 67.45
N LYS A 434 6.76 -28.11 66.56
CA LYS A 434 6.48 -29.51 66.90
C LYS A 434 6.78 -30.40 65.70
N LEU A 435 7.86 -31.15 65.86
CA LEU A 435 8.05 -32.49 65.31
C LEU A 435 6.83 -33.35 65.68
N THR A 436 6.24 -34.00 64.68
CA THR A 436 5.93 -35.43 64.59
C THR A 436 5.48 -35.73 63.18
#